data_AF-A0A9D6PWQ5-F1
#
_entry.id   AF-A0A9D6PWQ5-F1
#
_cell.length_a   1.000
_cell.length_b   1.000
_cell.length_c   1.000
_cell.angle_alpha   90.00
_cell.angle_beta   90.00
_cell.angle_gamma   90.00
#
_symmetry.space_group_name_H-M   'P 1'
#
loop_
_entity.id
_entity.type
_entity.pdbx_description
1 polymer ?
#
loop_
_entity_poly.entity_id
_entity_poly.type
_entity_poly.pdbx_seq_one_letter_code
_entity_poly.pdbx_strand_id
1 'polypeptide(L)'
;MPFVIQFLFTLSLLGFITNLILGYVQLGQPQFFTLHFVIGLASTFLGVLVDQMSTSYFLGTRDRLIEENKLDKIPPIILEEAKSIKKKLFAACGMSMIFLLLNAMIAGCTYIKIIPPLVHHVLAYLIIMSHAQAFQVSRRFHSFRDKLFLS
;
A
#
# COMPACT_ATOMS: atom_id res chain seq x y z
N MET A 1 -7.21 13.48 -2.38
CA MET A 1 -5.91 12.77 -2.14
C MET A 1 -4.84 13.47 -2.93
N PRO A 2 -3.62 13.74 -2.39
CA PRO A 2 -2.54 14.28 -3.20
C PRO A 2 -2.34 13.44 -4.46
N PHE A 3 -2.28 14.11 -5.61
CA PHE A 3 -2.13 13.45 -6.91
C PHE A 3 -0.94 12.50 -6.92
N VAL A 4 0.18 12.91 -6.30
CA VAL A 4 1.40 12.10 -6.18
C VAL A 4 1.14 10.77 -5.47
N ILE A 5 0.42 10.77 -4.34
CA ILE A 5 0.10 9.52 -3.60
C ILE A 5 -0.80 8.62 -4.46
N GLN A 6 -1.77 9.20 -5.17
CA GLN A 6 -2.65 8.43 -6.05
C GLN A 6 -1.93 7.82 -7.24
N PHE A 7 -1.06 8.59 -7.87
CA PHE A 7 -0.25 8.15 -8.97
C PHE A 7 0.67 7.00 -8.55
N LEU A 8 1.37 7.14 -7.42
CA LEU A 8 2.27 6.11 -6.90
C LEU A 8 1.53 4.82 -6.54
N PHE A 9 0.37 4.88 -5.88
CA PHE A 9 -0.45 3.69 -5.59
C PHE A 9 -0.90 2.97 -6.86
N THR A 10 -1.32 3.74 -7.87
CA THR A 10 -1.78 3.15 -9.12
C THR A 10 -0.62 2.49 -9.84
N LEU A 11 0.53 3.14 -9.88
CA LEU A 11 1.74 2.64 -10.51
C LEU A 11 2.27 1.38 -9.80
N SER A 12 2.33 1.37 -8.47
CA SER A 12 2.74 0.19 -7.69
C SER A 12 1.77 -0.97 -7.88
N LEU A 13 0.45 -0.72 -7.86
CA LEU A 13 -0.57 -1.74 -8.07
C LEU A 13 -0.49 -2.38 -9.45
N LEU A 14 -0.35 -1.55 -10.50
CA LEU A 14 -0.13 -2.03 -11.86
C LEU A 14 1.19 -2.81 -11.97
N GLY A 15 2.23 -2.35 -11.27
CA GLY A 15 3.50 -3.04 -11.15
C GLY A 15 3.37 -4.42 -10.52
N PHE A 16 2.64 -4.57 -9.42
CA PHE A 16 2.38 -5.87 -8.79
C PHE A 16 1.59 -6.82 -9.69
N ILE A 17 0.56 -6.32 -10.39
CA ILE A 17 -0.21 -7.11 -11.35
C ILE A 17 0.68 -7.58 -12.50
N THR A 18 1.46 -6.67 -13.08
CA THR A 18 2.41 -6.98 -14.14
C THR A 18 3.44 -8.00 -13.68
N ASN A 19 3.96 -7.85 -12.46
CA ASN A 19 4.95 -8.76 -11.92
C ASN A 19 4.39 -10.16 -11.67
N LEU A 20 3.14 -10.27 -11.22
CA LEU A 20 2.44 -11.55 -11.07
C LEU A 20 2.28 -12.24 -12.43
N ILE A 21 1.88 -11.52 -13.47
CA ILE A 21 1.78 -12.06 -14.84
C ILE A 21 3.14 -12.56 -15.32
N LEU A 22 4.19 -11.76 -15.15
CA LEU A 22 5.56 -12.17 -15.49
C LEU A 22 6.04 -13.38 -14.70
N GLY A 23 5.58 -13.54 -13.46
CA GLY A 23 5.84 -14.71 -12.62
C GLY A 23 5.38 -16.02 -13.26
N TYR A 24 4.25 -15.99 -13.98
CA TYR A 24 3.76 -17.14 -14.74
C TYR A 24 4.46 -17.27 -16.11
N VAL A 25 4.76 -16.17 -16.79
CA VAL A 25 5.44 -16.19 -18.11
C VAL A 25 6.85 -16.76 -17.99
N GLN A 26 7.61 -16.38 -16.96
CA GLN A 26 9.00 -16.85 -16.79
C GLN A 26 9.11 -18.36 -16.59
N LEU A 27 8.04 -19.03 -16.12
CA LEU A 27 8.04 -20.49 -15.94
C LEU A 27 8.24 -21.22 -17.27
N GLY A 28 7.75 -20.65 -18.38
CA GLY A 28 7.96 -21.16 -19.73
C GLY A 28 9.06 -20.43 -20.51
N GLN A 29 9.47 -19.24 -20.06
CA GLN A 29 10.39 -18.36 -20.78
C GLN A 29 11.41 -17.71 -19.82
N PRO A 30 12.49 -18.44 -19.45
CA PRO A 30 13.45 -18.00 -18.42
C PRO A 30 14.13 -16.64 -18.71
N GLN A 31 14.18 -16.22 -19.98
CA GLN A 31 14.71 -14.90 -20.38
C GLN A 31 13.96 -13.71 -19.76
N PHE A 32 12.73 -13.91 -19.29
CA PHE A 32 11.95 -12.87 -18.60
C PHE A 32 12.27 -12.73 -17.12
N PHE A 33 13.16 -13.55 -16.55
CA PHE A 33 13.53 -13.50 -15.14
C PHE A 33 14.02 -12.11 -14.71
N THR A 34 14.95 -11.50 -15.47
CA THR A 34 15.48 -10.17 -15.14
C THR A 34 14.37 -9.12 -15.11
N LEU A 35 13.42 -9.18 -16.05
CA LEU A 35 12.29 -8.25 -16.10
C LEU A 35 11.35 -8.44 -14.90
N HIS A 36 11.03 -9.69 -14.57
CA HIS A 36 10.26 -10.04 -13.36
C HIS A 36 10.95 -9.52 -12.09
N PHE A 37 12.25 -9.76 -11.96
CA PHE A 37 13.01 -9.29 -10.80
C PHE A 37 13.00 -7.75 -10.68
N VAL A 38 13.31 -7.03 -11.75
CA VAL A 38 13.39 -5.56 -11.74
C VAL A 38 12.03 -4.93 -11.50
N ILE A 39 10.96 -5.40 -12.15
CA ILE A 39 9.60 -4.90 -11.94
C ILE A 39 9.13 -5.23 -10.53
N GLY A 40 9.41 -6.42 -10.02
CA GLY A 40 9.10 -6.80 -8.64
C GLY A 40 9.77 -5.88 -7.62
N LEU A 41 11.05 -5.58 -7.79
CA LEU A 41 11.80 -4.68 -6.92
C LEU A 41 11.26 -3.25 -6.98
N ALA A 42 11.06 -2.71 -8.19
CA ALA A 42 10.54 -1.36 -8.39
C ALA A 42 9.13 -1.20 -7.81
N SER A 43 8.24 -2.17 -8.04
CA SER A 43 6.88 -2.17 -7.51
C SER A 43 6.88 -2.25 -5.99
N THR A 44 7.74 -3.09 -5.40
CA THR A 44 7.89 -3.21 -3.95
C THR A 44 8.37 -1.91 -3.33
N PHE A 45 9.39 -1.28 -3.92
CA PHE A 45 9.89 0.01 -3.48
C PHE A 45 8.78 1.09 -3.52
N LEU A 46 8.05 1.19 -4.63
CA LEU A 46 6.94 2.13 -4.77
C LEU A 46 5.80 1.84 -3.79
N GLY A 47 5.46 0.57 -3.58
CA GLY A 47 4.43 0.12 -2.65
C GLY A 47 4.75 0.51 -1.20
N VAL A 48 5.98 0.23 -0.76
CA VAL A 48 6.44 0.64 0.59
C VAL A 48 6.47 2.16 0.71
N LEU A 49 6.99 2.86 -0.29
CA LEU A 49 7.05 4.32 -0.30
C LEU A 49 5.65 4.94 -0.16
N VAL A 50 4.68 4.48 -0.94
CA VAL A 50 3.32 5.07 -0.94
C VAL A 50 2.53 4.73 0.33
N ASP A 51 2.73 3.53 0.90
CA ASP A 51 2.16 3.16 2.20
C ASP A 51 2.73 4.03 3.34
N GLN A 52 4.05 4.27 3.33
CA GLN A 52 4.72 5.17 4.27
C GLN A 52 4.27 6.63 4.11
N MET A 53 4.19 7.13 2.88
CA MET A 53 3.69 8.49 2.61
C MET A 53 2.25 8.66 3.08
N SER A 54 1.38 7.67 2.83
CA SER A 54 -0.04 7.73 3.23
C SER A 54 -0.22 7.76 4.74
N THR A 55 0.51 6.91 5.46
CA THR A 55 0.46 6.86 6.93
C THR A 55 1.07 8.11 7.56
N SER A 56 2.18 8.61 7.03
CA SER A 56 2.84 9.84 7.49
C SER A 56 1.96 11.08 7.25
N TYR A 57 1.35 11.17 6.08
CA TYR A 57 0.41 12.23 5.75
C TYR A 57 -0.79 12.25 6.70
N PHE A 58 -1.31 11.07 7.06
CA PHE A 58 -2.38 10.94 8.04
C PHE A 58 -1.94 11.44 9.43
N LEU A 59 -0.74 11.08 9.89
CA LEU A 59 -0.22 11.50 11.19
C LEU A 59 -0.17 13.03 11.32
N GLY A 60 0.37 13.72 10.30
CA GLY A 60 0.40 15.19 10.30
C GLY A 60 -1.01 15.82 10.30
N THR A 61 -1.96 15.21 9.59
CA THR A 61 -3.36 15.70 9.57
C THR A 61 -4.05 15.51 10.93
N ARG A 62 -3.77 14.39 11.62
CA ARG A 62 -4.36 14.08 12.93
C ARG A 62 -3.95 15.10 13.98
N ASP A 63 -2.69 15.49 14.03
CA ASP A 63 -2.20 16.42 15.05
C ASP A 63 -2.90 17.77 14.92
N ARG A 64 -3.12 18.23 13.67
CA ARG A 64 -3.96 19.40 13.37
C ARG A 64 -5.41 19.25 13.83
N LEU A 65 -6.06 18.11 13.58
CA LEU A 65 -7.44 17.87 14.03
C LEU A 65 -7.56 17.87 15.57
N ILE A 66 -6.54 17.39 16.28
CA ILE A 66 -6.51 17.44 17.75
C ILE A 66 -6.43 18.89 18.24
N GLU A 67 -5.58 19.70 17.60
CA GLU A 67 -5.47 21.13 17.92
C GLU A 67 -6.78 21.88 17.64
N GLU A 68 -7.40 21.65 16.48
CA GLU A 68 -8.67 22.27 16.11
C GLU A 68 -9.83 21.85 17.02
N ASN A 69 -9.85 20.61 17.48
CA ASN A 69 -10.87 20.15 18.45
C ASN A 69 -10.67 20.77 19.83
N LYS A 70 -9.43 20.96 20.30
CA LYS A 70 -9.13 21.67 21.56
C LYS A 70 -9.55 23.15 21.54
N LEU A 71 -9.62 23.73 20.35
CA LEU A 71 -10.05 25.12 20.13
C LEU A 71 -11.55 25.22 19.80
N ASP A 72 -12.32 24.13 19.99
CA ASP A 72 -13.75 24.02 19.66
C ASP A 72 -14.08 24.37 18.19
N LYS A 73 -13.10 24.31 17.28
CA LYS A 73 -13.28 24.59 15.85
C LYS A 73 -13.92 23.44 15.09
N ILE A 74 -13.81 22.21 15.62
CA ILE A 74 -14.44 21.02 15.03
C ILE A 74 -15.17 20.20 16.09
N PRO A 75 -16.37 19.66 15.76
CA PRO A 75 -17.11 18.76 16.64
C PRO A 75 -16.33 17.49 17.02
N PRO A 76 -16.51 16.93 18.24
CA PRO A 76 -15.87 15.69 18.67
C PRO A 76 -16.11 14.49 17.75
N ILE A 77 -17.27 14.43 17.09
CA ILE A 77 -17.61 13.34 16.15
C ILE A 77 -16.63 13.25 14.97
N ILE A 78 -16.09 14.38 14.54
CA ILE A 78 -15.11 14.45 13.44
C ILE A 78 -13.77 13.85 13.89
N LEU A 79 -13.35 14.14 15.12
CA LEU A 79 -12.14 13.57 15.70
C LEU A 79 -12.25 12.04 15.87
N GLU A 80 -13.41 11.55 16.30
CA GLU A 80 -13.67 10.10 16.42
C GLU A 80 -13.70 9.41 15.05
N GLU A 81 -14.29 10.04 14.03
CA GLU A 81 -14.25 9.51 12.66
C GLU A 81 -12.80 9.44 12.14
N ALA A 82 -12.00 10.49 12.35
CA ALA A 82 -10.60 10.50 12.00
C ALA A 82 -9.83 9.37 12.70
N LYS A 83 -10.03 9.15 14.01
CA LYS A 83 -9.42 8.02 14.75
C LYS A 83 -9.82 6.65 14.16
N SER A 84 -11.07 6.49 13.76
CA SER A 84 -11.56 5.26 13.11
C SER A 84 -10.89 5.01 11.76
N ILE A 85 -10.80 6.05 10.92
CA ILE A 85 -10.10 6.01 9.64
C ILE A 85 -8.61 5.70 9.83
N LYS A 86 -7.96 6.28 10.85
CA LYS A 86 -6.56 5.98 11.22
C LYS A 86 -6.37 4.49 11.42
N LYS A 87 -7.18 3.88 12.28
CA LYS A 87 -7.06 2.46 12.63
C LYS A 87 -7.16 1.59 11.38
N LYS A 88 -8.10 1.91 10.48
CA LYS A 88 -8.28 1.20 9.22
C LYS A 88 -7.10 1.41 8.27
N LEU A 89 -6.58 2.63 8.14
CA LEU A 89 -5.46 2.95 7.26
C LEU A 89 -4.18 2.24 7.71
N PHE A 90 -3.85 2.33 9.00
CA PHE A 90 -2.67 1.69 9.57
C PHE A 90 -2.75 0.17 9.46
N ALA A 91 -3.92 -0.43 9.72
CA ALA A 91 -4.11 -1.86 9.53
C ALA A 91 -3.91 -2.25 8.05
N ALA A 92 -4.51 -1.52 7.11
CA ALA A 92 -4.41 -1.85 5.69
C ALA A 92 -2.98 -1.67 5.14
N CYS A 93 -2.35 -0.52 5.37
CA CYS A 93 -0.95 -0.28 4.95
C CYS A 93 0.03 -1.21 5.67
N GLY A 94 -0.20 -1.51 6.97
CA GLY A 94 0.62 -2.44 7.73
C GLY A 94 0.57 -3.87 7.16
N MET A 95 -0.63 -4.36 6.84
CA MET A 95 -0.78 -5.68 6.21
C MET A 95 -0.15 -5.72 4.81
N SER A 96 -0.34 -4.67 4.00
CA SER A 96 0.31 -4.50 2.70
C SER A 96 1.83 -4.60 2.82
N MET A 97 2.43 -3.83 3.73
CA MET A 97 3.87 -3.88 3.99
C MET A 97 4.37 -5.25 4.47
N ILE A 98 3.63 -5.92 5.37
CA ILE A 98 4.02 -7.25 5.86
C ILE A 98 4.09 -8.24 4.69
N PHE A 99 3.07 -8.30 3.84
CA PHE A 99 3.08 -9.20 2.70
C PHE A 99 4.15 -8.84 1.68
N LEU A 100 4.39 -7.55 1.42
CA LEU A 100 5.47 -7.07 0.56
C LEU A 100 6.85 -7.54 1.05
N LEU A 101 7.14 -7.32 2.33
CA LEU A 101 8.41 -7.70 2.94
C LEU A 101 8.60 -9.22 2.93
N LEU A 102 7.58 -9.98 3.34
CA LEU A 102 7.63 -11.44 3.30
C LEU A 102 7.89 -11.95 1.89
N ASN A 103 7.17 -11.42 0.89
CA ASN A 103 7.32 -11.87 -0.48
C ASN A 103 8.71 -11.55 -1.05
N ALA A 104 9.25 -10.38 -0.74
CA ALA A 104 10.59 -9.97 -1.13
C ALA A 104 11.67 -10.85 -0.47
N MET A 105 11.54 -11.16 0.82
CA MET A 105 12.46 -12.04 1.54
C MET A 105 12.50 -13.45 0.94
N ILE A 106 11.33 -14.00 0.60
CA ILE A 106 11.25 -15.38 0.08
C ILE A 106 11.50 -15.48 -1.44
N ALA A 107 11.55 -14.37 -2.18
CA ALA A 107 11.73 -14.40 -3.63
C ALA A 107 13.03 -15.11 -4.03
N GLY A 108 14.14 -14.79 -3.37
CA GLY A 108 15.44 -15.46 -3.60
C GLY A 108 15.38 -16.95 -3.26
N CYS A 109 14.77 -17.31 -2.12
CA CYS A 109 14.56 -18.70 -1.70
C CYS A 109 13.70 -19.50 -2.68
N THR A 110 12.73 -18.84 -3.33
CA THR A 110 11.88 -19.45 -4.35
C THR A 110 12.67 -19.75 -5.62
N TYR A 111 13.53 -18.82 -6.05
CA TYR A 111 14.41 -19.02 -7.21
C TYR A 111 15.36 -20.21 -7.04
N ILE A 112 15.97 -20.35 -5.86
CA ILE A 112 16.85 -21.50 -5.53
C ILE A 112 16.09 -22.74 -5.06
N LYS A 113 14.75 -22.76 -5.19
CA LYS A 113 13.86 -23.90 -4.90
C LYS A 113 13.84 -24.38 -3.43
N ILE A 114 14.24 -23.53 -2.49
CA ILE A 114 14.09 -23.80 -1.04
C ILE A 114 12.61 -23.66 -0.63
N ILE A 115 11.93 -22.64 -1.16
CA ILE A 115 10.52 -22.38 -0.88
C ILE A 115 9.67 -22.74 -2.12
N PRO A 116 8.54 -23.45 -1.96
CA PRO A 116 7.67 -23.77 -3.09
C PRO A 116 7.16 -22.51 -3.80
N PRO A 117 7.18 -22.47 -5.15
CA PRO A 117 6.68 -21.31 -5.91
C PRO A 117 5.25 -20.91 -5.55
N LEU A 118 4.40 -21.87 -5.17
CA LEU A 118 3.03 -21.61 -4.76
C LEU A 118 2.94 -20.60 -3.59
N VAL A 119 3.87 -20.66 -2.63
CA VAL A 119 3.87 -19.73 -1.48
C VAL A 119 4.13 -18.29 -1.96
N HIS A 120 5.09 -18.11 -2.87
CA HIS A 120 5.39 -16.81 -3.48
C HIS A 120 4.21 -16.26 -4.28
N HIS A 121 3.49 -17.12 -5.00
CA HIS A 121 2.29 -16.72 -5.75
C HIS A 121 1.16 -16.29 -4.83
N VAL A 122 0.88 -17.06 -3.77
CA VAL A 122 -0.15 -16.71 -2.78
C VAL A 122 0.17 -15.36 -2.14
N LEU A 123 1.42 -15.12 -1.75
CA LEU A 123 1.84 -13.82 -1.22
C LEU A 123 1.68 -12.69 -2.25
N ALA A 124 1.96 -12.93 -3.53
CA ALA A 124 1.73 -11.94 -4.59
C ALA A 124 0.24 -11.54 -4.71
N TYR A 125 -0.69 -12.49 -4.63
CA TYR A 125 -2.13 -12.17 -4.58
C TYR A 125 -2.50 -11.38 -3.32
N LEU A 126 -1.98 -11.78 -2.16
CA LEU A 126 -2.24 -11.09 -0.89
C LEU A 126 -1.69 -9.65 -0.91
N ILE A 127 -0.54 -9.42 -1.54
CA ILE A 127 -0.02 -8.07 -1.81
C ILE A 127 -1.02 -7.27 -2.62
N ILE A 128 -1.46 -7.77 -3.78
CA ILE A 128 -2.40 -7.03 -4.64
C ILE A 128 -3.69 -6.69 -3.88
N MET A 129 -4.27 -7.64 -3.16
CA MET A 129 -5.50 -7.44 -2.40
C MET A 129 -5.34 -6.42 -1.27
N SER A 130 -4.31 -6.60 -0.43
CA SER A 130 -4.05 -5.70 0.70
C SER A 130 -3.62 -4.30 0.26
N HIS A 131 -2.83 -4.19 -0.81
CA HIS A 131 -2.40 -2.90 -1.35
C HIS A 131 -3.57 -2.15 -2.01
N ALA A 132 -4.45 -2.85 -2.73
CA ALA A 132 -5.70 -2.28 -3.23
C ALA A 132 -6.62 -1.83 -2.09
N GLN A 133 -6.70 -2.59 -1.00
CA GLN A 133 -7.45 -2.18 0.20
C GLN A 133 -6.83 -0.93 0.85
N ALA A 134 -5.50 -0.87 0.99
CA ALA A 134 -4.80 0.30 1.49
C ALA A 134 -5.09 1.55 0.64
N PHE A 135 -5.06 1.39 -0.68
CA PHE A 135 -5.41 2.46 -1.61
C PHE A 135 -6.85 2.96 -1.41
N GLN A 136 -7.82 2.05 -1.27
CA GLN A 136 -9.22 2.42 -1.04
C GLN A 136 -9.41 3.19 0.28
N VAL A 137 -8.79 2.72 1.37
CA VAL A 137 -8.87 3.38 2.67
C VAL A 137 -8.18 4.74 2.62
N SER A 138 -7.01 4.84 1.98
CA SER A 138 -6.30 6.10 1.78
C SER A 138 -7.14 7.10 0.98
N ARG A 139 -7.82 6.66 -0.09
CA ARG A 139 -8.75 7.52 -0.83
C ARG A 139 -9.91 8.04 0.02
N ARG A 140 -10.52 7.18 0.84
CA ARG A 140 -11.61 7.58 1.75
C ARG A 140 -11.15 8.62 2.75
N PHE A 141 -9.99 8.41 3.37
CA PHE A 141 -9.39 9.39 4.28
C PHE A 141 -9.22 10.76 3.63
N HIS A 142 -8.64 10.80 2.43
CA HIS A 142 -8.40 12.07 1.77
C HIS A 142 -9.69 12.76 1.34
N SER A 143 -10.72 12.00 0.94
CA SER A 143 -12.04 12.58 0.66
C SER A 143 -12.68 13.18 1.91
N PHE A 144 -12.55 12.51 3.06
CA PHE A 144 -12.99 13.03 4.36
C PHE A 144 -12.29 14.35 4.70
N ARG A 145 -10.95 14.38 4.57
CA ARG A 145 -10.13 15.59 4.75
C ARG A 145 -10.58 16.73 3.83
N ASP A 146 -10.77 16.45 2.54
CA ASP A 146 -11.12 17.48 1.56
C ASP A 146 -12.46 18.15 1.92
N LYS A 147 -13.42 17.38 2.46
CA LYS A 147 -14.68 17.93 2.96
C LYS A 147 -14.53 18.78 4.21
N LEU A 148 -13.51 18.53 5.03
CA LEU A 148 -13.27 19.20 6.31
C LEU A 148 -12.58 20.56 6.18
N PHE A 149 -11.65 20.69 5.22
CA PHE A 149 -10.83 21.89 5.08
C PHE A 149 -11.27 22.79 3.91
N LEU A 150 -12.26 22.37 3.12
CA LEU A 150 -12.88 23.16 2.05
C LEU A 150 -14.30 23.64 2.40
N SER A 151 -14.81 23.30 3.59
CA SER A 151 -16.07 23.81 4.18
C SER A 151 -15.79 24.95 5.13
#